data_AF-A0A0P7XL88-F1
#
_entry.id   AF-A0A0P7XL88-F1
#
_cell.length_a   1.000
_cell.length_b   1.000
_cell.length_c   1.000
_cell.angle_alpha   90.00
_cell.angle_beta   90.00
_cell.angle_gamma   90.00
#
_symmetry.space_group_name_H-M   'P 1'
#
loop_
_entity.id
_entity.type
_entity.pdbx_description
1 polymer ?
#
loop_
_entity_poly.entity_id
_entity_poly.type
_entity_poly.pdbx_seq_one_letter_code
_entity_poly.pdbx_strand_id
1 'polypeptide(L)'
;MSQDTFTGPAPHPFYTFGLWAVLTGGLALIMVFVHIVAPSLQPQPSAASQIGEIAGEIRRSAWASFRGEPDPIPAEESVQWWIYLAFVGPALGVVALVLSLISGLRRENWRYPAYGAGLATAAILFQFFWMVAVLIAGVILLVAIIENIGDIFGGGFWQ
;
A
#
# COMPACT_ATOMS: atom_id res chain seq x y z
N MET A 1 -41.05 -40.32 -29.60
CA MET A 1 -39.97 -40.72 -28.67
C MET A 1 -39.19 -39.45 -28.34
N SER A 2 -39.63 -38.73 -27.31
CA SER A 2 -38.99 -37.50 -26.82
C SER A 2 -37.69 -37.87 -26.13
N GLN A 3 -36.58 -37.31 -26.60
CA GLN A 3 -35.31 -37.45 -25.88
C GLN A 3 -35.35 -36.50 -24.69
N ASP A 4 -35.58 -37.05 -23.51
CA ASP A 4 -35.38 -36.35 -22.25
C ASP A 4 -33.87 -36.13 -22.09
N THR A 5 -33.39 -34.98 -22.54
CA THR A 5 -32.02 -34.54 -22.27
C THR A 5 -31.87 -34.37 -20.77
N PHE A 6 -31.18 -35.30 -20.13
CA PHE A 6 -30.83 -35.21 -18.72
C PHE A 6 -29.96 -33.98 -18.49
N THR A 7 -30.57 -32.85 -18.14
CA THR A 7 -29.85 -31.69 -17.62
C THR A 7 -29.49 -32.02 -16.18
N GLY A 8 -28.29 -32.55 -15.96
CA GLY A 8 -27.73 -32.68 -14.62
C GLY A 8 -27.82 -31.33 -13.87
N PRO A 9 -27.82 -31.34 -12.52
CA PRO A 9 -27.95 -30.12 -11.74
C PRO A 9 -26.94 -29.07 -12.22
N ALA A 10 -27.43 -27.88 -12.56
CA ALA A 10 -26.58 -26.79 -13.02
C ALA A 10 -25.44 -26.58 -12.01
N PRO A 11 -24.19 -26.46 -12.45
CA PRO A 11 -23.06 -26.32 -11.55
C PRO A 11 -23.31 -25.12 -10.63
N HIS A 12 -23.37 -25.40 -9.33
CA HIS A 12 -23.73 -24.42 -8.33
C HIS A 12 -22.63 -23.35 -8.25
N PRO A 13 -22.97 -22.04 -8.28
CA PRO A 13 -22.01 -20.96 -8.52
C PRO A 13 -20.89 -20.89 -7.48
N PHE A 14 -21.13 -21.37 -6.26
CA PHE A 14 -20.15 -21.38 -5.17
C PHE A 14 -19.00 -22.38 -5.35
N TYR A 15 -19.09 -23.32 -6.30
CA TYR A 15 -18.00 -24.26 -6.63
C TYR A 15 -17.20 -23.85 -7.87
N THR A 16 -17.49 -22.69 -8.46
CA THR A 16 -16.76 -22.17 -9.63
C THR A 16 -15.57 -21.32 -9.20
N PHE A 17 -14.42 -21.54 -9.82
CA PHE A 17 -13.19 -20.79 -9.54
C PHE A 17 -13.35 -19.32 -9.96
N GLY A 18 -14.20 -19.05 -10.95
CA GLY A 18 -14.46 -17.70 -11.45
C GLY A 18 -15.09 -16.77 -10.42
N LEU A 19 -16.05 -17.27 -9.62
CA LEU A 19 -16.66 -16.46 -8.57
C LEU A 19 -15.61 -16.05 -7.52
N TRP A 20 -14.78 -17.01 -7.08
CA TRP A 20 -13.70 -16.75 -6.13
C TRP A 20 -12.67 -15.78 -6.68
N ALA A 21 -12.33 -15.86 -7.97
CA ALA A 21 -11.45 -14.88 -8.61
C ALA A 21 -12.02 -13.45 -8.53
N VAL A 22 -13.32 -13.28 -8.78
CA VAL A 22 -13.99 -11.97 -8.68
C VAL A 22 -13.99 -11.46 -7.24
N LEU A 23 -14.36 -12.30 -6.27
CA LEU A 23 -14.41 -11.92 -4.86
C LEU A 23 -13.03 -11.55 -4.33
N THR A 24 -12.00 -12.36 -4.60
CA THR A 24 -10.63 -12.08 -4.18
C THR A 24 -10.08 -10.84 -4.88
N GLY A 25 -10.35 -10.65 -6.18
CA GLY A 25 -9.92 -9.46 -6.91
C GLY A 25 -10.58 -8.18 -6.40
N GLY A 26 -11.88 -8.23 -6.09
CA GLY A 26 -12.59 -7.12 -5.47
C GLY A 26 -12.05 -6.78 -4.08
N LEU A 27 -11.79 -7.80 -3.25
CA LEU A 27 -11.20 -7.62 -1.93
C LEU A 27 -9.78 -7.02 -2.01
N ALA A 28 -8.96 -7.49 -2.96
CA ALA A 28 -7.63 -6.95 -3.22
C ALA A 28 -7.70 -5.44 -3.51
N LEU A 29 -8.62 -5.04 -4.40
CA LEU A 29 -8.80 -3.64 -4.78
C LEU A 29 -9.28 -2.79 -3.60
N ILE A 30 -10.23 -3.27 -2.81
CA ILE A 30 -10.70 -2.59 -1.59
C ILE A 30 -9.53 -2.40 -0.63
N MET A 31 -8.72 -3.43 -0.40
CA MET A 31 -7.58 -3.37 0.52
C MET A 31 -6.56 -2.31 0.08
N VAL A 32 -6.29 -2.18 -1.23
CA VAL A 32 -5.43 -1.13 -1.79
C VAL A 32 -6.00 0.25 -1.47
N PHE A 33 -7.28 0.50 -1.70
CA PHE A 33 -7.90 1.79 -1.37
C PHE A 33 -7.89 2.08 0.14
N VAL A 34 -8.14 1.08 0.98
CA VAL A 34 -8.04 1.22 2.44
C VAL A 34 -6.63 1.60 2.84
N HIS A 35 -5.61 0.92 2.31
CA HIS A 35 -4.21 1.25 2.59
C HIS A 35 -3.84 2.69 2.18
N ILE A 36 -4.40 3.18 1.08
CA ILE A 36 -4.20 4.56 0.60
C ILE A 36 -4.85 5.59 1.53
N VAL A 37 -6.09 5.37 1.96
CA VAL A 37 -6.90 6.36 2.69
C VAL A 37 -6.73 6.27 4.20
N ALA A 38 -6.47 5.09 4.75
CA ALA A 38 -6.41 4.89 6.19
C ALA A 38 -5.41 5.81 6.94
N PRO A 39 -4.20 6.11 6.41
CA PRO A 39 -3.29 7.04 7.06
C PRO A 39 -3.86 8.45 7.20
N SER A 40 -4.71 8.91 6.28
CA SER A 40 -5.30 10.25 6.33
C SER A 40 -6.44 10.39 7.36
N LEU A 41 -6.95 9.25 7.87
CA LEU A 41 -8.01 9.23 8.88
C LEU A 41 -7.46 9.23 10.32
N GLN A 42 -6.16 8.97 10.49
CA GLN A 42 -5.53 8.94 11.80
C GLN A 42 -5.12 10.37 12.21
N PRO A 43 -5.51 10.85 13.41
CA PRO A 43 -5.00 12.10 13.94
C PRO A 43 -3.49 11.99 14.12
N GLN A 44 -2.73 12.67 13.27
CA GLN A 44 -1.28 12.73 13.38
C GLN A 44 -0.85 14.09 13.96
N PRO A 45 0.13 14.11 14.87
CA PRO A 45 0.72 15.38 15.30
C PRO A 45 1.26 16.12 14.08
N SER A 46 1.19 17.45 14.08
CA SER A 46 1.64 18.23 12.94
C SER A 46 3.11 17.93 12.63
N ALA A 47 3.47 17.92 11.35
CA ALA A 47 4.85 17.69 10.93
C ALA A 47 5.82 18.63 11.66
N ALA A 48 5.44 19.89 11.88
CA ALA A 48 6.22 20.86 12.63
C ALA A 48 6.43 20.46 14.10
N SER A 49 5.42 19.89 14.77
CA SER A 49 5.54 19.42 16.15
C SER A 49 6.47 18.20 16.24
N GLN A 50 6.32 17.23 15.34
CA GLN A 50 7.18 16.04 15.31
C GLN A 50 8.64 16.41 15.03
N ILE A 51 8.86 17.28 14.03
CA ILE A 51 10.21 17.79 13.71
C ILE A 51 10.79 18.58 14.89
N GLY A 52 9.99 19.38 15.57
CA GLY A 52 10.43 20.15 16.74
C GLY A 52 10.81 19.26 17.93
N GLU A 53 10.06 18.20 18.18
CA GLU A 53 10.35 17.20 19.21
C GLU A 53 11.67 16.47 18.91
N ILE A 54 11.83 15.98 17.67
CA ILE A 54 13.07 15.34 17.20
C ILE A 54 14.26 16.30 17.30
N ALA A 55 14.12 17.56 16.87
CA ALA A 55 15.19 18.55 16.98
C ALA A 55 15.56 18.86 18.44
N GLY A 56 14.55 18.89 19.33
CA GLY A 56 14.74 19.06 20.77
C GLY A 56 15.47 17.88 21.41
N GLU A 57 15.12 16.66 21.01
CA GLU A 57 15.81 15.43 21.42
C GLU A 57 17.27 15.44 20.95
N ILE A 58 17.54 15.74 19.68
CA ILE A 58 18.90 15.85 19.14
C ILE A 58 19.73 16.86 19.93
N ARG A 59 19.18 18.04 20.24
CA ARG A 59 19.86 19.06 21.06
C ARG A 59 20.16 18.54 22.47
N ARG A 60 19.20 17.87 23.10
CA ARG A 60 19.35 17.34 24.46
C ARG A 60 20.40 16.22 24.49
N SER A 61 20.36 15.31 23.53
CA SER A 61 21.33 14.24 23.36
C SER A 61 22.73 14.78 23.11
N ALA A 62 22.88 15.78 22.21
CA ALA A 62 24.18 16.42 21.98
C ALA A 62 24.74 17.08 23.24
N TRP A 63 23.89 17.75 24.04
CA TRP A 63 24.30 18.33 25.33
C TRP A 63 24.69 17.28 26.37
N ALA A 64 23.99 16.15 26.40
CA ALA A 64 24.29 15.04 27.30
C ALA A 64 25.65 14.41 26.97
N SER A 65 25.89 14.11 25.68
CA SER A 65 27.19 13.61 25.22
C SER A 65 28.32 14.61 25.49
N PHE A 66 28.07 15.92 25.33
CA PHE A 66 29.05 16.97 25.71
C PHE A 66 29.39 16.97 27.21
N ARG A 67 28.46 16.57 28.08
CA ARG A 67 28.67 16.44 29.52
C ARG A 67 29.27 15.09 29.93
N GLY A 68 29.49 14.18 28.99
CA GLY A 68 29.99 12.83 29.27
C GLY A 68 28.95 11.94 29.98
N GLU A 69 27.66 12.27 29.86
CA GLU A 69 26.58 11.42 30.35
C GLU A 69 26.52 10.14 29.49
N PRO A 70 26.18 8.96 30.07
CA PRO A 70 26.03 7.74 29.30
C PRO A 70 24.96 7.92 28.22
N ASP A 71 25.26 7.47 27.00
CA ASP A 71 24.31 7.56 25.90
C ASP A 71 23.01 6.80 26.26
N PRO A 72 21.83 7.38 25.98
CA PRO A 72 20.57 6.70 26.20
C PRO A 72 20.52 5.41 25.36
N ILE A 73 20.10 4.31 25.99
CA ILE A 73 19.91 3.02 25.31
C ILE A 73 18.90 3.25 24.18
N PRO A 74 19.21 2.88 22.92
CA PRO A 74 18.28 3.02 21.81
C PRO A 74 16.97 2.31 22.17
N ALA A 75 15.87 3.06 22.20
CA ALA A 75 14.56 2.45 22.32
C ALA A 75 14.37 1.53 21.12
N GLU A 76 13.98 0.27 21.37
CA GLU A 76 13.72 -0.68 20.28
C GLU A 76 12.66 -0.08 19.34
N GLU A 77 13.05 0.18 18.10
CA GLU A 77 12.11 0.62 17.07
C GLU A 77 11.08 -0.49 16.87
N SER A 78 9.85 -0.24 17.31
CA SER A 78 8.74 -1.15 17.09
C SER A 78 8.55 -1.31 15.58
N VAL A 79 8.67 -2.54 15.07
CA VAL A 79 8.45 -2.83 13.65
C VAL A 79 7.05 -2.36 13.28
N GLN A 80 6.97 -1.37 12.39
CA GLN A 80 5.71 -0.79 11.96
C GLN A 80 4.96 -1.81 11.09
N TRP A 81 4.01 -2.51 11.70
CA TRP A 81 3.16 -3.52 11.04
C TRP A 81 2.46 -2.97 9.78
N TRP A 82 2.25 -1.65 9.72
CA TRP A 82 1.66 -0.93 8.61
C TRP A 82 2.38 -1.15 7.27
N ILE A 83 3.71 -1.32 7.30
CA ILE A 83 4.54 -1.56 6.10
C ILE A 83 4.11 -2.85 5.39
N TYR A 84 3.71 -3.88 6.14
CA TYR A 84 3.26 -5.14 5.56
C TYR A 84 1.92 -5.02 4.84
N LEU A 85 1.08 -4.06 5.24
CA LEU A 85 -0.25 -3.88 4.63
C LEU A 85 -0.14 -3.43 3.16
N ALA A 86 0.93 -2.73 2.79
CA ALA A 86 1.23 -2.35 1.42
C ALA A 86 1.39 -3.55 0.47
N PHE A 87 1.75 -4.72 1.00
CA PHE A 87 1.96 -5.94 0.21
C PHE A 87 0.72 -6.85 0.15
N VAL A 88 -0.20 -6.73 1.11
CA VAL A 88 -1.39 -7.60 1.20
C VAL A 88 -2.33 -7.39 0.01
N GLY A 89 -2.58 -6.14 -0.38
CA GLY A 89 -3.44 -5.81 -1.54
C GLY A 89 -2.94 -6.44 -2.84
N PRO A 90 -1.71 -6.16 -3.29
CA PRO A 90 -1.12 -6.78 -4.47
C PRO A 90 -1.03 -8.30 -4.40
N ALA A 91 -0.69 -8.87 -3.23
CA ALA A 91 -0.61 -10.32 -3.06
C ALA A 91 -1.98 -10.98 -3.31
N LEU A 92 -3.07 -10.41 -2.78
CA LEU A 92 -4.43 -10.88 -3.08
C LEU A 92 -4.78 -10.69 -4.56
N GLY A 93 -4.30 -9.62 -5.20
CA GLY A 93 -4.42 -9.42 -6.64
C GLY A 93 -3.78 -10.56 -7.44
N VAL A 94 -2.56 -10.98 -7.08
CA VAL A 94 -1.89 -12.11 -7.74
C VAL A 94 -2.69 -13.40 -7.56
N VAL A 95 -3.20 -13.67 -6.36
CA VAL A 95 -4.07 -14.85 -6.12
C VAL A 95 -5.32 -14.79 -7.00
N ALA A 96 -5.97 -13.64 -7.11
CA ALA A 96 -7.15 -13.45 -7.95
C ALA A 96 -6.85 -13.65 -9.44
N LEU A 97 -5.68 -13.23 -9.93
CA LEU A 97 -5.23 -13.50 -11.30
C LEU A 97 -5.07 -15.01 -11.55
N VAL A 98 -4.45 -15.73 -10.61
CA VAL A 98 -4.28 -17.19 -10.73
C VAL A 98 -5.64 -17.90 -10.73
N LEU A 99 -6.56 -17.52 -9.84
CA LEU A 99 -7.92 -18.08 -9.82
C LEU A 99 -8.68 -17.80 -11.12
N SER A 100 -8.53 -16.59 -11.67
CA SER A 100 -9.12 -16.21 -12.94
C SER A 100 -8.57 -17.05 -14.09
N LEU A 101 -7.26 -17.27 -14.13
CA LEU A 101 -6.63 -18.14 -15.13
C LEU A 101 -7.16 -19.58 -15.04
N ILE A 102 -7.25 -20.14 -13.83
CA ILE A 102 -7.78 -21.49 -13.60
C ILE A 102 -9.24 -21.61 -14.08
N SER A 103 -10.07 -20.61 -13.78
CA SER A 103 -11.48 -20.54 -14.23
C SER A 103 -11.59 -20.50 -15.76
N GLY A 104 -10.73 -19.72 -16.42
CA GLY A 104 -10.65 -19.66 -17.88
C GLY A 104 -10.23 -20.99 -18.50
N LEU A 105 -9.22 -21.67 -17.93
CA LEU A 105 -8.77 -22.99 -18.38
C LEU A 105 -9.85 -24.07 -18.20
N ARG A 106 -10.67 -23.97 -17.16
CA ARG A 106 -11.81 -24.86 -16.92
C ARG A 106 -13.00 -24.59 -17.83
N ARG A 107 -12.92 -23.62 -18.74
CA ARG A 107 -14.01 -23.19 -19.63
C ARG A 107 -15.30 -22.89 -18.85
N GLU A 108 -15.14 -22.31 -17.66
CA GLU A 108 -16.26 -21.73 -16.92
C GLU A 108 -16.81 -20.50 -17.67
N ASN A 109 -17.92 -19.93 -17.20
CA ASN A 109 -18.52 -18.74 -17.80
C ASN A 109 -17.49 -17.61 -17.93
N TRP A 110 -17.09 -17.26 -19.15
CA TRP A 110 -15.97 -16.35 -19.46
C TRP A 110 -16.06 -14.96 -18.79
N ARG A 111 -17.27 -14.53 -18.41
CA ARG A 111 -17.50 -13.26 -17.71
C ARG A 111 -16.79 -13.20 -16.36
N TYR A 112 -16.81 -14.28 -15.58
CA TYR A 112 -16.22 -14.32 -14.25
C TYR A 112 -14.69 -14.22 -14.24
N PRO A 113 -13.93 -15.02 -15.03
CA PRO A 113 -12.48 -14.85 -15.10
C PRO A 113 -12.12 -13.47 -15.66
N ALA A 114 -12.83 -12.95 -16.67
CA ALA A 114 -12.55 -11.61 -17.19
C ALA A 114 -12.70 -10.52 -16.11
N TYR A 115 -13.77 -10.54 -15.31
CA TYR A 115 -13.95 -9.59 -14.20
C TYR A 115 -12.92 -9.78 -13.09
N GLY A 116 -12.63 -11.03 -12.70
CA GLY A 116 -11.63 -11.32 -11.67
C GLY A 116 -10.23 -10.85 -12.06
N ALA A 117 -9.82 -11.09 -13.31
CA ALA A 117 -8.54 -10.62 -13.83
C ALA A 117 -8.49 -9.08 -13.93
N GLY A 118 -9.58 -8.45 -14.37
CA GLY A 118 -9.67 -6.98 -14.44
C GLY A 118 -9.51 -6.33 -13.07
N LEU A 119 -10.25 -6.79 -12.07
CA LEU A 119 -10.18 -6.27 -10.69
C LEU A 119 -8.79 -6.49 -10.08
N ALA A 120 -8.21 -7.67 -10.28
CA ALA A 120 -6.90 -8.01 -9.78
C ALA A 120 -5.79 -7.16 -10.41
N THR A 121 -5.84 -6.98 -11.74
CA THR A 121 -4.91 -6.11 -12.48
C THR A 121 -5.04 -4.68 -12.01
N ALA A 122 -6.27 -4.18 -11.86
CA ALA A 122 -6.51 -2.84 -11.33
C ALA A 122 -5.90 -2.66 -9.93
N ALA A 123 -6.09 -3.61 -9.02
CA ALA A 123 -5.52 -3.54 -7.67
C ALA A 123 -4.00 -3.40 -7.69
N ILE A 124 -3.31 -4.22 -8.48
CA ILE A 124 -1.85 -4.18 -8.61
C ILE A 124 -1.39 -2.84 -9.20
N LEU A 125 -2.02 -2.40 -10.29
CA LEU A 125 -1.67 -1.15 -10.96
C LEU A 125 -1.92 0.07 -10.06
N PHE A 126 -3.04 0.14 -9.35
CA PHE A 126 -3.33 1.23 -8.42
C PHE A 126 -2.33 1.30 -7.27
N GLN A 127 -1.96 0.15 -6.68
CA GLN A 127 -0.94 0.13 -5.63
C GLN A 127 0.40 0.65 -6.16
N PHE A 128 0.83 0.18 -7.34
CA PHE A 128 2.10 0.61 -7.93
C PHE A 128 2.08 2.09 -8.31
N PHE A 129 0.98 2.56 -8.92
CA PHE A 129 0.78 3.96 -9.24
C PHE A 129 0.85 4.85 -8.00
N TRP A 130 0.18 4.45 -6.91
CA TRP A 130 0.24 5.17 -5.64
C TRP A 130 1.66 5.23 -5.06
N MET A 131 2.38 4.12 -5.09
CA MET A 131 3.78 4.06 -4.62
C MET A 131 4.66 5.05 -5.39
N VAL A 132 4.54 5.10 -6.71
CA VAL A 132 5.27 6.05 -7.56
C VAL A 132 4.86 7.49 -7.24
N ALA A 133 3.56 7.76 -7.05
CA ALA A 133 3.07 9.10 -6.70
C ALA A 133 3.64 9.60 -5.36
N VAL A 134 3.68 8.74 -4.33
CA VAL A 134 4.28 9.07 -3.02
C VAL A 134 5.79 9.32 -3.15
N LEU A 135 6.50 8.52 -3.95
CA LEU A 135 7.92 8.72 -4.20
C LEU A 135 8.19 10.08 -4.86
N ILE A 136 7.44 10.42 -5.90
CA ILE A 136 7.54 11.72 -6.58
C ILE A 136 7.25 12.86 -5.61
N ALA A 137 6.18 12.76 -4.81
CA ALA A 137 5.85 13.75 -3.79
C ALA A 137 6.96 13.90 -2.75
N GLY A 138 7.59 12.79 -2.33
CA GLY A 138 8.73 12.80 -1.42
C GLY A 138 9.96 13.51 -2.00
N VAL A 139 10.27 13.28 -3.28
CA VAL A 139 11.36 13.99 -3.97
C VAL A 139 11.08 15.49 -4.05
N ILE A 140 9.86 15.89 -4.44
CA ILE A 140 9.45 17.30 -4.47
C ILE A 140 9.60 17.94 -3.09
N LEU A 141 9.14 17.25 -2.04
CA LEU A 141 9.26 17.73 -0.66
C LEU A 141 10.73 17.91 -0.24
N LEU A 142 11.60 16.97 -0.59
CA LEU A 142 13.02 17.05 -0.28
C LEU A 142 13.67 18.26 -0.95
N VAL A 143 13.40 18.47 -2.24
CA VAL A 143 13.87 19.65 -2.99
C VAL A 143 13.39 20.93 -2.31
N ALA A 144 12.11 21.04 -1.97
CA ALA A 144 11.55 22.21 -1.30
C ALA A 144 12.20 22.49 0.07
N ILE A 145 12.55 21.44 0.83
CA ILE A 145 13.27 21.57 2.12
C ILE A 145 14.68 22.10 1.87
N ILE A 146 15.42 21.56 0.89
CA ILE A 146 16.78 22.02 0.58
C ILE A 146 16.77 23.49 0.14
N GLU A 147 15.81 23.89 -0.70
CA GLU A 147 15.65 25.28 -1.15
C GLU A 147 15.38 26.21 0.03
N ASN A 148 14.43 25.85 0.92
CA ASN A 148 14.13 26.66 2.11
C ASN A 148 15.30 26.74 3.10
N ILE A 149 16.01 25.63 3.35
CA ILE A 149 17.18 25.62 4.22
C ILE A 149 18.31 26.44 3.58
N GLY A 150 18.50 26.35 2.26
CA GLY A 150 19.44 27.20 1.52
C GLY A 150 19.18 28.69 1.75
N ASP A 151 17.92 29.11 1.65
CA ASP A 151 17.51 30.50 1.89
C ASP A 151 17.65 30.92 3.37
N ILE A 152 17.37 30.02 4.32
CA ILE A 152 17.43 30.29 5.77
C ILE A 152 18.88 30.31 6.30
N PHE A 153 19.77 29.46 5.78
CA PHE A 153 21.15 29.31 6.25
C PHE A 153 22.19 30.00 5.36
N GLY A 154 21.80 30.48 4.18
CA GLY A 154 22.70 31.04 3.18
C GLY A 154 22.05 32.15 2.37
N GLY A 155 21.95 33.34 2.94
CA GLY A 155 21.99 34.55 2.13
C GLY A 155 23.30 34.56 1.31
N GLY A 156 23.21 34.13 0.05
CA GLY A 156 24.25 34.27 -0.98
C GLY A 156 25.49 33.39 -0.80
N PHE A 157 25.48 32.19 -1.37
CA PHE A 157 26.72 31.50 -1.78
C PHE A 157 27.14 31.86 -3.22
N TRP A 158 26.32 32.67 -3.93
CA TRP A 158 26.59 33.19 -5.28
C TRP A 158 26.53 34.73 -5.34
N GLN A 159 27.08 35.41 -4.33
CA GLN A 159 27.58 36.79 -4.44
C GLN A 159 28.88 36.93 -3.67
#